data_AF-A0A960T3Y1-F1
#
_entry.id   AF-A0A960T3Y1-F1
#
_cell.length_a   1.000
_cell.length_b   1.000
_cell.length_c   1.000
_cell.angle_alpha   90.00
_cell.angle_beta   90.00
_cell.angle_gamma   90.00
#
_symmetry.space_group_name_H-M   'P 1'
#
loop_
_entity.id
_entity.type
_entity.pdbx_description
1 polymer ?
#
loop_
_entity_poly.entity_id
_entity_poly.type
_entity_poly.pdbx_seq_one_letter_code
_entity_poly.pdbx_strand_id
1 'polypeptide(L)'
;MATLPPPQSLYGPAKAATPMARVSPFRQPELHDEASVLPEAAYTHGFESIYALENVDVSTVRPLKGAKPVEEPKPQVATLKVVEKPKPKAPVPEVLEDQLRLDFGAEYRGWMEPFRMNEPIEVLGLSPVALKGLHDNGRQCLRDLLDIDRSQAMKLKGLGQGHIDETIEKLEAYLEGYPRQRANQADFSGLVMSVVGTAEKKSAHLWLSKYKLEDLLPLTAADQAEIRHLNAAQRGELASNIASELAGERTGRFVKGCIQTLIEVFVKPWMRKRQGMASTRELYERLERVSRDAGRARSTLNYVMEVFYQGESPFKKNVTEVEPGIFVVDRYVALAYRRVLNCAKTYFYKDGISYSLAELESYIARECARKWEGFPEGFIVQVLRRSPSFRVRKAENGKLMVRRLWV
;
A
#
# COMPACT_ATOMS: atom_id res chain seq x y z
N MET A 1 27.46 -21.39 -43.79
CA MET A 1 27.60 -22.61 -42.96
C MET A 1 27.48 -22.16 -41.51
N ALA A 2 26.47 -22.50 -40.71
CA ALA A 2 25.58 -23.64 -40.69
C ALA A 2 24.10 -23.22 -40.59
N THR A 3 23.26 -24.03 -41.22
CA THR A 3 21.81 -23.93 -41.42
C THR A 3 21.03 -24.33 -40.17
N LEU A 4 20.05 -23.51 -39.79
CA LEU A 4 19.00 -23.87 -38.83
C LEU A 4 17.91 -24.72 -39.51
N PRO A 5 17.32 -25.72 -38.84
CA PRO A 5 16.22 -26.50 -39.40
C PRO A 5 14.86 -25.78 -39.32
N PRO A 6 13.92 -26.07 -40.22
CA PRO A 6 12.63 -25.37 -40.34
C PRO A 6 11.56 -25.88 -39.36
N PRO A 7 10.48 -25.12 -39.12
CA PRO A 7 9.40 -25.49 -38.21
C PRO A 7 8.42 -26.48 -38.87
N GLN A 8 8.05 -27.54 -38.14
CA GLN A 8 7.03 -28.48 -38.58
C GLN A 8 5.62 -27.99 -38.20
N SER A 9 4.78 -27.81 -39.22
CA SER A 9 3.33 -27.63 -39.09
C SER A 9 2.65 -28.98 -38.89
N LEU A 10 1.69 -29.07 -37.97
CA LEU A 10 0.73 -30.16 -37.93
C LEU A 10 -0.69 -29.60 -37.77
N TYR A 11 -1.33 -29.37 -38.92
CA TYR A 11 -2.78 -29.25 -39.03
C TYR A 11 -3.31 -30.42 -39.88
N GLY A 12 -4.29 -31.14 -39.30
CA GLY A 12 -5.35 -31.88 -39.98
C GLY A 12 -5.14 -33.39 -40.20
N PRO A 13 -6.21 -34.22 -40.26
CA PRO A 13 -7.58 -33.82 -40.61
C PRO A 13 -8.71 -34.38 -39.70
N ALA A 14 -9.90 -33.81 -39.93
CA ALA A 14 -11.20 -34.26 -39.44
C ALA A 14 -11.69 -35.56 -40.10
N LYS A 15 -12.47 -36.37 -39.37
CA LYS A 15 -13.50 -37.26 -39.92
C LYS A 15 -14.75 -37.30 -39.03
N ALA A 16 -15.84 -36.85 -39.64
CA ALA A 16 -17.26 -37.15 -39.42
C ALA A 16 -17.54 -38.68 -39.43
N ALA A 17 -18.70 -39.25 -39.09
CA ALA A 17 -19.92 -38.94 -38.34
C ALA A 17 -20.82 -40.21 -38.38
N THR A 18 -21.76 -40.31 -37.41
CA THR A 18 -23.09 -41.00 -37.45
C THR A 18 -23.17 -42.55 -37.58
N PRO A 19 -24.31 -43.27 -37.28
CA PRO A 19 -25.62 -42.82 -36.76
C PRO A 19 -26.40 -43.70 -35.73
N MET A 20 -27.41 -43.05 -35.14
CA MET A 20 -28.80 -43.44 -34.76
C MET A 20 -29.16 -44.82 -34.15
N ALA A 21 -29.99 -44.73 -33.10
CA ALA A 21 -31.29 -45.42 -33.06
C ALA A 21 -32.36 -44.59 -32.32
N ARG A 22 -33.43 -44.25 -33.05
CA ARG A 22 -34.72 -43.72 -32.56
C ARG A 22 -35.57 -44.85 -31.99
N VAL A 23 -36.39 -44.57 -30.96
CA VAL A 23 -37.84 -44.90 -30.93
C VAL A 23 -38.55 -43.91 -29.97
N SER A 24 -39.64 -43.28 -30.42
CA SER A 24 -40.61 -42.45 -29.65
C SER A 24 -41.94 -43.26 -29.52
N PRO A 25 -43.15 -42.74 -29.15
CA PRO A 25 -43.58 -41.45 -28.59
C PRO A 25 -44.72 -41.57 -27.52
N PHE A 26 -45.35 -40.43 -27.16
CA PHE A 26 -46.73 -40.22 -26.64
C PHE A 26 -47.07 -40.51 -25.15
N ARG A 27 -47.35 -39.44 -24.38
CA ARG A 27 -48.71 -39.06 -23.89
C ARG A 27 -48.68 -37.76 -23.06
N GLN A 28 -49.41 -36.74 -23.52
CA GLN A 28 -50.23 -35.84 -22.70
C GLN A 28 -51.69 -36.35 -22.87
N PRO A 29 -52.66 -36.09 -21.96
CA PRO A 29 -53.12 -34.75 -21.53
C PRO A 29 -53.51 -34.75 -20.02
N GLU A 30 -54.10 -33.76 -19.32
CA GLU A 30 -55.15 -32.76 -19.60
C GLU A 30 -55.05 -31.56 -18.63
N LEU A 31 -55.56 -30.42 -19.11
CA LEU A 31 -55.96 -29.24 -18.33
C LEU A 31 -57.26 -29.52 -17.56
N HIS A 32 -57.38 -28.92 -16.38
CA HIS A 32 -58.66 -28.40 -15.90
C HIS A 32 -58.45 -27.02 -15.26
N ASP A 33 -59.16 -26.05 -15.83
CA ASP A 33 -59.44 -24.72 -15.28
C ASP A 33 -60.24 -24.82 -13.97
N GLU A 34 -60.05 -23.86 -13.05
CA GLU A 34 -61.11 -22.91 -12.64
C GLU A 34 -60.75 -22.04 -11.43
N ALA A 35 -61.14 -20.77 -11.55
CA ALA A 35 -61.66 -19.86 -10.51
C ALA A 35 -60.73 -19.25 -9.42
N SER A 36 -60.27 -18.04 -9.73
CA SER A 36 -60.45 -16.79 -8.93
C SER A 36 -60.85 -16.88 -7.44
N VAL A 37 -59.96 -16.48 -6.53
CA VAL A 37 -60.27 -15.67 -5.33
C VAL A 37 -59.01 -14.90 -4.85
N LEU A 38 -59.03 -13.57 -4.92
CA LEU A 38 -58.48 -12.64 -3.90
C LEU A 38 -59.73 -11.91 -3.34
N PRO A 39 -59.85 -11.56 -2.04
CA PRO A 39 -58.91 -10.72 -1.27
C PRO A 39 -58.78 -11.13 0.22
N GLU A 40 -57.82 -10.67 1.02
CA GLU A 40 -57.84 -9.54 1.99
C GLU A 40 -56.65 -9.84 2.95
N ALA A 41 -55.85 -8.95 3.54
CA ALA A 41 -56.04 -7.56 3.89
C ALA A 41 -54.68 -6.84 3.83
N ALA A 42 -54.62 -5.73 3.09
CA ALA A 42 -53.57 -4.74 3.25
C ALA A 42 -53.97 -3.83 4.43
N TYR A 43 -53.01 -3.60 5.32
CA TYR A 43 -53.14 -2.78 6.51
C TYR A 43 -53.44 -1.32 6.12
N THR A 44 -54.68 -0.84 6.33
CA THR A 44 -55.07 0.57 6.16
C THR A 44 -54.82 1.32 7.47
N HIS A 45 -53.83 2.22 7.49
CA HIS A 45 -53.59 3.12 8.62
C HIS A 45 -54.68 4.21 8.59
N GLY A 46 -55.69 4.12 9.47
CA GLY A 46 -56.88 4.98 9.55
C GLY A 46 -56.64 6.49 9.78
N PHE A 47 -55.89 7.11 8.88
CA PHE A 47 -55.53 8.53 8.80
C PHE A 47 -55.78 9.08 7.39
N GLU A 48 -56.49 8.35 6.54
CA GLU A 48 -56.85 8.78 5.18
C GLU A 48 -57.72 10.07 5.18
N SER A 49 -58.37 10.38 6.32
CA SER A 49 -59.17 11.58 6.54
C SER A 49 -58.38 12.87 6.80
N ILE A 50 -57.10 12.81 7.18
CA ILE A 50 -56.25 14.01 7.37
C ILE A 50 -55.47 14.42 6.10
N TYR A 51 -55.54 13.60 5.04
CA TYR A 51 -55.02 13.94 3.71
C TYR A 51 -56.10 14.46 2.74
N ALA A 52 -57.36 14.51 3.18
CA ALA A 52 -58.43 15.18 2.48
C ALA A 52 -58.33 16.70 2.71
N LEU A 53 -57.44 17.37 1.97
CA LEU A 53 -57.53 18.81 1.77
C LEU A 53 -58.71 19.09 0.83
N GLU A 54 -59.93 18.86 1.31
CA GLU A 54 -61.15 19.30 0.66
C GLU A 54 -61.34 20.80 0.94
N ASN A 55 -61.15 21.60 -0.11
CA ASN A 55 -61.79 22.90 -0.36
C ASN A 55 -61.68 23.97 0.75
N VAL A 56 -60.50 24.59 0.87
CA VAL A 56 -60.39 25.94 1.44
C VAL A 56 -60.36 26.96 0.30
N ASP A 57 -61.42 27.75 0.18
CA ASP A 57 -61.50 28.85 -0.79
C ASP A 57 -60.57 30.00 -0.36
N VAL A 58 -59.49 30.17 -1.11
CA VAL A 58 -58.39 31.12 -0.86
C VAL A 58 -58.88 32.58 -0.90
N SER A 59 -60.09 32.83 -1.43
CA SER A 59 -60.73 34.15 -1.44
C SER A 59 -61.31 34.61 -0.09
N THR A 60 -61.47 33.71 0.88
CA THR A 60 -62.02 34.04 2.21
C THR A 60 -60.99 34.45 3.26
N VAL A 61 -59.69 34.39 2.94
CA VAL A 61 -58.62 34.76 3.88
C VAL A 61 -58.34 36.27 3.77
N ARG A 62 -58.88 37.07 4.71
CA ARG A 62 -58.60 38.51 4.77
C ARG A 62 -57.19 38.79 5.30
N PRO A 63 -56.38 39.61 4.62
CA PRO A 63 -55.07 40.03 5.13
C PRO A 63 -55.22 41.13 6.19
N LEU A 64 -54.78 40.87 7.42
CA LEU A 64 -54.66 41.88 8.48
C LEU A 64 -53.47 42.81 8.16
N LYS A 65 -53.76 44.00 7.62
CA LYS A 65 -52.79 45.10 7.53
C LYS A 65 -52.83 45.92 8.82
N GLY A 66 -51.69 46.02 9.50
CA GLY A 66 -51.41 47.14 10.40
C GLY A 66 -50.80 46.78 11.74
N ALA A 67 -49.51 46.44 11.78
CA ALA A 67 -48.61 46.78 12.88
C ALA A 67 -47.15 46.60 12.44
N LYS A 68 -46.34 47.65 12.57
CA LYS A 68 -44.89 47.60 12.34
C LYS A 68 -44.24 46.72 13.43
N PRO A 69 -43.32 45.80 13.11
CA PRO A 69 -42.60 45.06 14.14
C PRO A 69 -41.48 45.93 14.71
N VAL A 70 -41.58 46.21 16.01
CA VAL A 70 -40.49 46.70 16.87
C VAL A 70 -39.66 45.48 17.31
N GLU A 71 -38.34 45.64 17.24
CA GLU A 71 -37.34 44.62 17.60
C GLU A 71 -37.38 44.26 19.09
N GLU A 72 -37.36 42.97 19.40
CA GLU A 72 -36.88 42.42 20.68
C GLU A 72 -36.14 41.08 20.45
N PRO A 73 -35.18 40.73 21.33
CA PRO A 73 -33.93 40.06 20.98
C PRO A 73 -34.05 38.54 20.82
N LYS A 74 -33.31 38.00 19.84
CA LYS A 74 -33.18 36.55 19.60
C LYS A 74 -32.50 35.86 20.79
N PRO A 75 -33.12 34.84 21.42
CA PRO A 75 -32.41 33.89 22.27
C PRO A 75 -31.52 32.99 21.41
N GLN A 76 -30.28 32.77 21.89
CA GLN A 76 -29.30 31.87 21.32
C GLN A 76 -29.83 30.43 21.39
N VAL A 77 -30.13 29.83 20.24
CA VAL A 77 -30.41 28.39 20.13
C VAL A 77 -29.24 27.74 19.42
N ALA A 78 -28.59 26.83 20.14
CA ALA A 78 -27.50 25.99 19.68
C ALA A 78 -27.87 25.30 18.36
N THR A 79 -27.09 25.58 17.30
CA THR A 79 -27.14 24.83 16.06
C THR A 79 -26.60 23.43 16.29
N LEU A 80 -27.51 22.45 16.36
CA LEU A 80 -27.21 21.03 16.20
C LEU A 80 -26.54 20.83 14.83
N LYS A 81 -25.28 20.37 14.83
CA LYS A 81 -24.60 19.88 13.63
C LYS A 81 -25.30 18.60 13.17
N VAL A 82 -26.13 18.70 12.14
CA VAL A 82 -26.62 17.55 11.39
C VAL A 82 -25.42 16.95 10.66
N VAL A 83 -24.92 15.82 11.15
CA VAL A 83 -23.94 14.98 10.44
C VAL A 83 -24.69 14.32 9.29
N GLU A 84 -24.50 14.83 8.07
CA GLU A 84 -24.95 14.14 6.86
C GLU A 84 -24.22 12.79 6.77
N LYS A 85 -24.97 11.70 6.95
CA LYS A 85 -24.48 10.36 6.61
C LYS A 85 -24.22 10.31 5.09
N PRO A 86 -23.05 9.85 4.62
CA PRO A 86 -22.80 9.74 3.19
C PRO A 86 -23.78 8.74 2.58
N LYS A 87 -24.49 9.16 1.52
CA LYS A 87 -25.36 8.28 0.72
C LYS A 87 -24.56 7.06 0.24
N PRO A 88 -25.10 5.84 0.35
CA PRO A 88 -24.45 4.65 -0.20
C PRO A 88 -24.34 4.81 -1.72
N LYS A 89 -23.12 4.80 -2.24
CA LYS A 89 -22.87 4.73 -3.69
C LYS A 89 -23.43 3.41 -4.19
N ALA A 90 -24.23 3.47 -5.26
CA ALA A 90 -24.76 2.28 -5.92
C ALA A 90 -23.61 1.31 -6.29
N PRO A 91 -23.81 -0.01 -6.19
CA PRO A 91 -22.80 -0.97 -6.58
C PRO A 91 -22.51 -0.84 -8.07
N VAL A 92 -21.27 -0.50 -8.39
CA VAL A 92 -20.77 -0.59 -9.76
C VAL A 92 -20.72 -2.08 -10.12
N PRO A 93 -21.26 -2.52 -11.28
CA PRO A 93 -21.20 -3.92 -11.67
C PRO A 93 -19.73 -4.39 -11.75
N GLU A 94 -19.39 -5.47 -11.05
CA GLU A 94 -18.02 -6.04 -10.93
C GLU A 94 -17.32 -6.25 -12.29
N VAL A 95 -18.10 -6.46 -13.36
CA VAL A 95 -17.59 -6.72 -14.72
C VAL A 95 -16.91 -5.50 -15.35
N LEU A 96 -17.19 -4.27 -14.88
CA LEU A 96 -16.54 -3.04 -15.37
C LEU A 96 -15.22 -2.72 -14.66
N GLU A 97 -14.94 -3.31 -13.48
CA GLU A 97 -13.69 -3.05 -12.76
C GLU A 97 -12.49 -3.73 -13.41
N ASP A 98 -12.66 -4.90 -14.00
CA ASP A 98 -11.56 -5.65 -14.59
C ASP A 98 -11.18 -5.17 -16.00
N GLN A 99 -12.12 -4.58 -16.76
CA GLN A 99 -11.85 -3.99 -18.07
C GLN A 99 -11.20 -2.59 -18.02
N LEU A 100 -11.22 -1.90 -16.87
CA LEU A 100 -10.56 -0.59 -16.68
C LEU A 100 -9.22 -0.69 -15.92
N ARG A 101 -8.77 -1.87 -15.52
CA ARG A 101 -7.47 -2.11 -14.88
C ARG A 101 -6.34 -2.23 -15.92
N LEU A 102 -6.14 -1.18 -16.71
CA LEU A 102 -4.85 -0.96 -17.36
C LEU A 102 -3.83 -0.64 -16.28
N ASP A 103 -3.23 -1.70 -15.74
CA ASP A 103 -2.20 -1.61 -14.73
C ASP A 103 -0.85 -1.36 -15.40
N PHE A 104 -0.45 -0.10 -15.43
CA PHE A 104 0.85 0.32 -15.98
C PHE A 104 2.05 -0.13 -15.12
N GLY A 105 1.81 -0.90 -14.06
CA GLY A 105 2.82 -1.44 -13.14
C GLY A 105 2.82 -0.72 -11.80
N ALA A 106 3.46 -1.34 -10.79
CA ALA A 106 3.52 -0.84 -9.42
C ALA A 106 3.95 0.63 -9.32
N GLU A 107 4.86 1.07 -10.19
CA GLU A 107 5.37 2.43 -10.24
C GLU A 107 4.33 3.51 -10.55
N TYR A 108 3.18 3.16 -11.12
CA TYR A 108 2.14 4.12 -11.51
C TYR A 108 0.88 4.02 -10.67
N ARG A 109 0.77 2.99 -9.82
CA ARG A 109 -0.42 2.77 -8.98
C ARG A 109 -0.56 3.85 -7.90
N GLY A 110 0.55 4.28 -7.30
CA GLY A 110 0.53 5.22 -6.16
C GLY A 110 -0.09 4.65 -4.88
N TRP A 111 -0.46 3.37 -4.89
CA TRP A 111 -0.95 2.59 -3.77
C TRP A 111 -0.30 1.22 -3.79
N MET A 112 -0.25 0.57 -2.63
CA MET A 112 0.19 -0.81 -2.48
C MET A 112 -0.79 -1.60 -1.62
N GLU A 113 -0.69 -2.91 -1.65
CA GLU A 113 -1.44 -3.74 -0.71
C GLU A 113 -0.87 -3.58 0.71
N PRO A 114 -1.70 -3.47 1.75
CA PRO A 114 -1.22 -3.31 3.12
C PRO A 114 -0.46 -4.55 3.58
N PHE A 115 0.75 -4.37 4.15
CA PHE A 115 1.54 -5.47 4.70
C PHE A 115 0.80 -6.27 5.78
N ARG A 116 -0.08 -5.60 6.52
CA ARG A 116 -0.95 -6.19 7.55
C ARG A 116 -1.78 -7.37 7.06
N MET A 117 -2.16 -7.38 5.77
CA MET A 117 -2.92 -8.50 5.21
C MET A 117 -2.10 -9.79 5.12
N ASN A 118 -0.77 -9.68 5.15
CA ASN A 118 0.15 -10.82 5.15
C ASN A 118 0.58 -11.21 6.57
N GLU A 119 0.01 -10.60 7.60
CA GLU A 119 0.26 -11.02 8.98
C GLU A 119 -0.35 -12.40 9.25
N PRO A 120 0.33 -13.23 10.06
CA PRO A 120 -0.17 -14.54 10.42
C PRO A 120 -1.37 -14.44 11.37
N ILE A 121 -2.28 -15.42 11.32
CA ILE A 121 -3.52 -15.42 12.13
C ILE A 121 -3.26 -15.45 13.65
N GLU A 122 -2.09 -15.91 14.05
CA GLU A 122 -1.59 -15.99 15.43
C GLU A 122 -1.54 -14.61 16.11
N VAL A 123 -1.42 -13.53 15.34
CA VAL A 123 -1.44 -12.14 15.84
C VAL A 123 -2.79 -11.80 16.50
N LEU A 124 -3.89 -12.42 16.07
CA LEU A 124 -5.23 -12.16 16.61
C LEU A 124 -5.41 -12.70 18.03
N GLY A 125 -4.52 -13.56 18.53
CA GLY A 125 -4.64 -14.14 19.88
C GLY A 125 -5.92 -14.96 20.05
N LEU A 126 -6.26 -15.77 19.04
CA LEU A 126 -7.41 -16.67 19.06
C LEU A 126 -7.19 -17.86 20.00
N SER A 127 -8.28 -18.53 20.38
CA SER A 127 -8.18 -19.77 21.14
C SER A 127 -7.38 -20.84 20.38
N PRO A 128 -6.63 -21.74 21.07
CA PRO A 128 -5.84 -22.78 20.41
C PRO A 128 -6.67 -23.70 19.50
N VAL A 129 -7.93 -23.93 19.88
CA VAL A 129 -8.88 -24.73 19.10
C VAL A 129 -9.26 -24.02 17.81
N ALA A 130 -9.52 -22.70 17.87
CA ALA A 130 -9.83 -21.90 16.68
C ALA A 130 -8.63 -21.81 15.73
N LEU A 131 -7.43 -21.56 16.25
CA LEU A 131 -6.20 -21.51 15.43
C LEU A 131 -5.96 -22.82 14.71
N LYS A 132 -6.01 -23.95 15.43
CA LYS A 132 -5.83 -25.27 14.82
C LYS A 132 -6.87 -25.53 13.73
N GLY A 133 -8.13 -25.21 14.00
CA GLY A 133 -9.20 -25.31 13.01
C GLY A 133 -8.93 -24.46 11.76
N LEU A 134 -8.44 -23.23 11.90
CA LEU A 134 -8.10 -22.37 10.76
C LEU A 134 -6.92 -22.91 9.94
N HIS A 135 -5.86 -23.38 10.60
CA HIS A 135 -4.72 -24.01 9.93
C HIS A 135 -5.11 -25.30 9.19
N ASP A 136 -5.94 -26.15 9.80
CA ASP A 136 -6.44 -27.39 9.19
C ASP A 136 -7.26 -27.12 7.92
N ASN A 137 -7.87 -25.93 7.81
CA ASN A 137 -8.58 -25.47 6.63
C ASN A 137 -7.69 -24.61 5.68
N GLY A 138 -6.37 -24.61 5.88
CA GLY A 138 -5.40 -23.96 5.00
C GLY A 138 -5.33 -22.43 5.12
N ARG A 139 -5.90 -21.85 6.18
CA ARG A 139 -5.87 -20.40 6.44
C ARG A 139 -4.62 -20.08 7.25
N GLN A 140 -3.78 -19.17 6.76
CA GLN A 140 -2.50 -18.84 7.40
C GLN A 140 -2.36 -17.36 7.69
N CYS A 141 -2.95 -16.49 6.86
CA CYS A 141 -2.80 -15.04 6.99
C CYS A 141 -4.14 -14.33 7.19
N LEU A 142 -4.10 -13.07 7.65
CA LEU A 142 -5.30 -12.24 7.84
C LEU A 142 -6.10 -12.06 6.53
N ARG A 143 -5.42 -12.00 5.38
CA ARG A 143 -6.06 -11.97 4.05
C ARG A 143 -7.03 -13.14 3.86
N ASP A 144 -6.62 -14.34 4.27
CA ASP A 144 -7.41 -15.55 4.04
C ASP A 144 -8.72 -15.56 4.84
N LEU A 145 -8.82 -14.70 5.86
CA LEU A 145 -10.00 -14.53 6.71
C LEU A 145 -10.99 -13.48 6.17
N LEU A 146 -10.54 -12.56 5.32
CA LEU A 146 -11.40 -11.48 4.79
C LEU A 146 -12.45 -11.99 3.81
N ASP A 147 -12.16 -13.08 3.10
CA ASP A 147 -13.07 -13.69 2.13
C ASP A 147 -14.03 -14.72 2.77
N ILE A 148 -13.94 -14.92 4.09
CA ILE A 148 -14.78 -15.87 4.79
C ILE A 148 -16.14 -15.23 5.06
N ASP A 149 -17.08 -15.51 4.17
CA ASP A 149 -18.48 -15.20 4.38
C ASP A 149 -19.03 -16.04 5.56
N ARG A 150 -19.97 -15.53 6.37
CA ARG A 150 -20.50 -16.26 7.54
C ARG A 150 -21.07 -17.64 7.16
N SER A 151 -21.60 -17.75 5.94
CA SER A 151 -22.11 -18.98 5.34
C SER A 151 -21.01 -19.99 4.94
N GLN A 152 -19.82 -19.50 4.59
CA GLN A 152 -18.65 -20.32 4.29
C GLN A 152 -17.88 -20.71 5.56
N ALA A 153 -17.89 -19.84 6.57
CA ALA A 153 -17.31 -20.12 7.89
C ALA A 153 -17.95 -21.35 8.55
N MET A 154 -19.27 -21.50 8.44
CA MET A 154 -20.00 -22.67 8.98
C MET A 154 -19.61 -24.01 8.34
N LYS A 155 -18.93 -23.99 7.18
CA LYS A 155 -18.43 -25.21 6.51
C LYS A 155 -17.02 -25.59 6.95
N LEU A 156 -16.34 -24.76 7.73
CA LEU A 156 -14.99 -25.04 8.23
C LEU A 156 -15.06 -26.17 9.26
N LYS A 157 -14.37 -27.27 8.97
CA LYS A 157 -14.35 -28.43 9.88
C LYS A 157 -13.63 -28.06 11.18
N GLY A 158 -14.22 -28.42 12.32
CA GLY A 158 -13.61 -28.25 13.64
C GLY A 158 -13.79 -26.88 14.30
N LEU A 159 -14.51 -25.95 13.67
CA LEU A 159 -14.83 -24.63 14.24
C LEU A 159 -16.32 -24.57 14.60
N GLY A 160 -16.61 -24.29 15.88
CA GLY A 160 -17.96 -23.97 16.32
C GLY A 160 -18.33 -22.53 15.99
N GLN A 161 -19.62 -22.21 15.99
CA GLN A 161 -20.13 -20.86 15.72
C GLN A 161 -19.48 -19.81 16.63
N GLY A 162 -19.31 -20.10 17.93
CA GLY A 162 -18.65 -19.18 18.85
C GLY A 162 -17.19 -18.87 18.50
N HIS A 163 -16.43 -19.82 17.94
CA HIS A 163 -15.06 -19.57 17.49
C HIS A 163 -15.02 -18.71 16.22
N ILE A 164 -16.00 -18.88 15.34
CA ILE A 164 -16.15 -18.08 14.12
C ILE A 164 -16.47 -16.64 14.49
N ASP A 165 -17.44 -16.44 15.40
CA ASP A 165 -17.83 -15.12 15.87
C ASP A 165 -16.66 -14.42 16.58
N GLU A 166 -15.92 -15.13 17.45
CA GLU A 166 -14.69 -14.64 18.08
C GLU A 166 -13.63 -14.22 17.04
N THR A 167 -13.45 -15.02 15.99
CA THR A 167 -12.47 -14.75 14.94
C THR A 167 -12.83 -13.49 14.15
N ILE A 168 -14.10 -13.35 13.76
CA ILE A 168 -14.58 -12.18 13.02
C ILE A 168 -14.49 -10.92 13.90
N GLU A 169 -14.94 -10.99 15.15
CA GLU A 169 -14.89 -9.86 16.09
C GLU A 169 -13.45 -9.38 16.32
N LYS A 170 -12.52 -10.30 16.61
CA LYS A 170 -11.10 -9.96 16.79
C LYS A 170 -10.45 -9.45 15.52
N LEU A 171 -10.78 -10.01 14.35
CA LEU A 171 -10.27 -9.55 13.06
C LEU A 171 -10.76 -8.13 12.75
N GLU A 172 -12.05 -7.86 12.95
CA GLU A 172 -12.64 -6.53 12.73
C GLU A 172 -12.05 -5.49 13.67
N ALA A 173 -11.91 -5.82 14.96
CA ALA A 173 -11.26 -4.96 15.94
C ALA A 173 -9.78 -4.70 15.60
N TYR A 174 -9.05 -5.73 15.16
CA TYR A 174 -7.63 -5.60 14.81
C TYR A 174 -7.39 -4.77 13.54
N LEU A 175 -8.29 -4.89 12.56
CA LEU A 175 -8.24 -4.16 11.30
C LEU A 175 -8.96 -2.80 11.35
N GLU A 176 -9.51 -2.41 12.50
CA GLU A 176 -10.22 -1.14 12.63
C GLU A 176 -9.29 0.03 12.27
N GLY A 177 -9.74 0.86 11.32
CA GLY A 177 -8.97 1.99 10.82
C GLY A 177 -7.80 1.61 9.88
N TYR A 178 -7.69 0.36 9.41
CA TYR A 178 -6.70 -0.04 8.40
C TYR A 178 -7.33 -0.22 7.01
N PRO A 179 -6.64 0.23 5.94
CA PRO A 179 -7.08 -0.07 4.59
C PRO A 179 -6.97 -1.58 4.34
N ARG A 180 -8.00 -2.18 3.73
CA ARG A 180 -8.05 -3.63 3.46
C ARG A 180 -7.41 -4.04 2.14
N GLN A 181 -7.54 -3.20 1.10
CA GLN A 181 -7.09 -3.52 -0.26
C GLN A 181 -6.03 -2.57 -0.81
N ARG A 182 -6.16 -1.25 -0.55
CA ARG A 182 -5.27 -0.23 -1.13
C ARG A 182 -4.80 0.74 -0.05
N ALA A 183 -3.49 0.81 0.15
CA ALA A 183 -2.83 1.70 1.08
C ALA A 183 -1.95 2.71 0.32
N ASN A 184 -2.16 4.00 0.60
CA ASN A 184 -1.31 5.09 0.09
C ASN A 184 -0.13 5.41 1.03
N GLN A 185 -0.05 4.68 2.14
CA GLN A 185 0.98 4.79 3.17
C GLN A 185 1.54 3.40 3.45
N ALA A 186 2.80 3.32 3.83
CA ALA A 186 3.46 2.07 4.19
C ALA A 186 3.26 1.75 5.68
N ASP A 187 2.75 0.55 5.98
CA ASP A 187 2.61 0.05 7.36
C ASP A 187 3.85 -0.75 7.77
N PHE A 188 4.91 -0.06 8.18
CA PHE A 188 6.16 -0.71 8.61
C PHE A 188 5.97 -1.63 9.82
N SER A 189 5.04 -1.30 10.72
CA SER A 189 4.68 -2.17 11.86
C SER A 189 4.14 -3.51 11.34
N GLY A 190 3.23 -3.47 10.37
CA GLY A 190 2.68 -4.69 9.77
C GLY A 190 3.69 -5.52 8.98
N LEU A 191 4.71 -4.87 8.39
CA LEU A 191 5.83 -5.60 7.77
C LEU A 191 6.61 -6.43 8.81
N VAL A 192 6.89 -5.86 9.99
CA VAL A 192 7.57 -6.60 11.06
C VAL A 192 6.69 -7.72 11.60
N MET A 193 5.40 -7.44 11.82
CA MET A 193 4.46 -8.45 12.33
C MET A 193 4.24 -9.60 11.35
N SER A 194 4.30 -9.36 10.04
CA SER A 194 4.23 -10.42 9.02
C SER A 194 5.41 -11.39 9.06
N VAL A 195 6.51 -11.01 9.70
CA VAL A 195 7.71 -11.83 9.85
C VAL A 195 7.77 -12.48 11.23
N VAL A 196 7.46 -11.72 12.27
CA VAL A 196 7.69 -12.12 13.67
C VAL A 196 6.43 -12.74 14.30
N GLY A 197 5.26 -12.59 13.68
CA GLY A 197 3.98 -13.00 14.29
C GLY A 197 3.84 -14.49 14.61
N THR A 198 4.60 -15.36 13.93
CA THR A 198 4.64 -16.81 14.21
C THR A 198 5.73 -17.23 15.20
N ALA A 199 6.66 -16.33 15.52
CA ALA A 199 7.82 -16.65 16.36
C ALA A 199 7.48 -16.66 17.85
N GLU A 200 8.34 -17.28 18.66
CA GLU A 200 8.16 -17.33 20.11
C GLU A 200 8.16 -15.91 20.71
N LYS A 201 7.04 -15.51 21.33
CA LYS A 201 6.78 -14.14 21.78
C LYS A 201 7.88 -13.53 22.65
N LYS A 202 8.41 -14.29 23.63
CA LYS A 202 9.43 -13.80 24.59
C LYS A 202 10.74 -13.47 23.89
N SER A 203 11.24 -14.43 23.14
CA SER A 203 12.48 -14.35 22.39
C SER A 203 12.36 -13.29 21.28
N ALA A 204 11.19 -13.19 20.63
CA ALA A 204 10.90 -12.18 19.61
C ALA A 204 10.87 -10.76 20.19
N HIS A 205 10.23 -10.58 21.34
CA HIS A 205 10.20 -9.31 22.07
C HIS A 205 11.63 -8.86 22.46
N LEU A 206 12.45 -9.79 22.98
CA LEU A 206 13.87 -9.52 23.27
C LEU A 206 14.66 -9.12 22.03
N TRP A 207 14.42 -9.78 20.91
CA TRP A 207 15.07 -9.44 19.64
C TRP A 207 14.66 -8.04 19.14
N LEU A 208 13.35 -7.75 19.13
CA LEU A 208 12.81 -6.45 18.70
C LEU A 208 13.22 -5.28 19.60
N SER A 209 13.50 -5.54 20.89
CA SER A 209 13.98 -4.51 21.83
C SER A 209 15.27 -3.82 21.39
N LYS A 210 16.13 -4.53 20.63
CA LYS A 210 17.35 -3.95 20.05
C LYS A 210 17.06 -2.79 19.10
N TYR A 211 15.88 -2.80 18.48
CA TYR A 211 15.46 -1.82 17.48
C TYR A 211 14.42 -0.83 17.99
N LYS A 212 14.03 -0.90 19.26
CA LYS A 212 12.92 -0.12 19.84
C LYS A 212 11.56 -0.45 19.20
N LEU A 213 11.31 -1.74 18.98
CA LEU A 213 10.08 -2.27 18.36
C LEU A 213 9.38 -3.31 19.28
N GLU A 214 9.73 -3.35 20.55
CA GLU A 214 9.20 -4.27 21.55
C GLU A 214 7.69 -4.09 21.81
N ASP A 215 7.17 -2.91 21.51
CA ASP A 215 5.76 -2.54 21.65
C ASP A 215 4.84 -3.22 20.62
N LEU A 216 5.39 -3.72 19.52
CA LEU A 216 4.63 -4.49 18.52
C LEU A 216 4.16 -5.85 19.04
N LEU A 217 4.92 -6.43 19.97
CA LEU A 217 4.61 -7.70 20.63
C LEU A 217 4.52 -7.48 22.15
N PRO A 218 3.39 -6.94 22.65
CA PRO A 218 3.20 -6.73 24.07
C PRO A 218 3.16 -8.09 24.79
N LEU A 219 3.98 -8.19 25.84
CA LEU A 219 4.07 -9.39 26.67
C LEU A 219 3.12 -9.31 27.87
N THR A 220 2.66 -10.47 28.33
CA THR A 220 1.89 -10.55 29.58
C THR A 220 2.77 -10.23 30.79
N ALA A 221 2.16 -9.86 31.92
CA ALA A 221 2.92 -9.57 33.14
C ALA A 221 3.77 -10.76 33.62
N ALA A 222 3.29 -12.00 33.42
CA ALA A 222 4.03 -13.22 33.72
C ALA A 222 5.28 -13.35 32.82
N ASP A 223 5.11 -13.16 31.50
CA ASP A 223 6.22 -13.23 30.54
C ASP A 223 7.29 -12.17 30.82
N GLN A 224 6.87 -10.96 31.22
CA GLN A 224 7.77 -9.89 31.60
C GLN A 224 8.57 -10.23 32.86
N ALA A 225 7.94 -10.87 33.85
CA ALA A 225 8.62 -11.31 35.07
C ALA A 225 9.70 -12.37 34.74
N GLU A 226 9.36 -13.34 33.89
CA GLU A 226 10.31 -14.36 33.45
C GLU A 226 11.52 -13.76 32.72
N ILE A 227 11.30 -12.82 31.80
CA ILE A 227 12.40 -12.14 31.10
C ILE A 227 13.31 -11.40 32.08
N ARG A 228 12.74 -10.78 33.13
CA ARG A 228 13.53 -10.10 34.17
C ARG A 228 14.45 -11.05 34.93
N HIS A 229 14.05 -12.31 35.11
CA HIS A 229 14.85 -13.33 35.78
C HIS A 229 15.95 -13.95 34.90
N LEU A 230 15.93 -13.74 33.58
CA LEU A 230 16.97 -14.24 32.67
C LEU A 230 18.27 -13.45 32.79
N ASN A 231 19.40 -14.17 32.78
CA ASN A 231 20.72 -13.59 32.72
C ASN A 231 21.01 -12.95 31.35
N ALA A 232 21.92 -11.98 31.29
CA ALA A 232 22.28 -11.27 30.05
C ALA A 232 22.75 -12.22 28.93
N ALA A 233 23.50 -13.27 29.28
CA ALA A 233 23.96 -14.31 28.34
C ALA A 233 22.77 -15.10 27.74
N GLN A 234 21.83 -15.53 28.57
CA GLN A 234 20.64 -16.27 28.14
C GLN A 234 19.74 -15.41 27.23
N ARG A 235 19.58 -14.11 27.56
CA ARG A 235 18.86 -13.18 26.68
C ARG A 235 19.53 -13.02 25.33
N GLY A 236 20.87 -12.97 25.31
CA GLY A 236 21.65 -12.90 24.08
C GLY A 236 21.48 -14.15 23.20
N GLU A 237 21.51 -15.33 23.82
CA GLU A 237 21.32 -16.62 23.15
C GLU A 237 19.93 -16.75 22.54
N LEU A 238 18.86 -16.48 23.31
CA LEU A 238 17.48 -16.50 22.81
C LEU A 238 17.27 -15.53 21.64
N ALA A 239 17.83 -14.32 21.75
CA ALA A 239 17.74 -13.32 20.69
C ALA A 239 18.50 -13.77 19.43
N SER A 240 19.67 -14.42 19.58
CA SER A 240 20.45 -14.93 18.45
C SER A 240 19.76 -16.12 17.75
N ASN A 241 19.15 -17.02 18.52
CA ASN A 241 18.43 -18.17 17.98
C ASN A 241 17.22 -17.76 17.13
N ILE A 242 16.49 -16.72 17.58
CA ILE A 242 15.40 -16.17 16.77
C ILE A 242 15.90 -15.40 15.56
N ALA A 243 17.02 -14.69 15.66
CA ALA A 243 17.56 -13.97 14.52
C ALA A 243 17.86 -14.91 13.34
N SER A 244 18.42 -16.11 13.61
CA SER A 244 18.69 -17.11 12.58
C SER A 244 17.41 -17.75 12.04
N GLU A 245 16.39 -17.98 12.88
CA GLU A 245 15.08 -18.48 12.46
C GLU A 245 14.36 -17.47 11.53
N LEU A 246 14.33 -16.20 11.91
CA LEU A 246 13.69 -15.14 11.14
C LEU A 246 14.42 -14.82 9.83
N ALA A 247 15.73 -15.05 9.77
CA ALA A 247 16.56 -14.83 8.59
C ALA A 247 16.42 -15.94 7.51
N GLY A 248 15.43 -16.83 7.63
CA GLY A 248 15.15 -17.88 6.64
C GLY A 248 14.99 -17.35 5.21
N GLU A 249 15.37 -18.17 4.23
CA GLU A 249 15.44 -17.76 2.81
C GLU A 249 14.08 -17.31 2.24
N ARG A 250 13.00 -18.01 2.62
CA ARG A 250 11.62 -17.69 2.20
C ARG A 250 11.19 -16.32 2.74
N THR A 251 11.41 -16.09 4.03
CA THR A 251 11.12 -14.82 4.71
C THR A 251 11.93 -13.69 4.11
N GLY A 252 13.22 -13.93 3.86
CA GLY A 252 14.10 -12.96 3.20
C GLY A 252 13.63 -12.59 1.79
N ARG A 253 13.16 -13.55 0.98
CA ARG A 253 12.57 -13.28 -0.34
C ARG A 253 11.30 -12.44 -0.24
N PHE A 254 10.42 -12.78 0.71
CA PHE A 254 9.18 -12.03 0.96
C PHE A 254 9.46 -10.58 1.37
N VAL A 255 10.32 -10.35 2.36
CA VAL A 255 10.68 -9.00 2.84
C VAL A 255 11.34 -8.19 1.73
N LYS A 256 12.26 -8.79 0.97
CA LYS A 256 12.90 -8.12 -0.18
C LYS A 256 11.88 -7.70 -1.24
N GLY A 257 10.90 -8.55 -1.55
CA GLY A 257 9.81 -8.23 -2.47
C GLY A 257 8.90 -7.11 -1.95
N CYS A 258 8.60 -7.09 -0.65
CA CYS A 258 7.85 -6.02 0.00
C CYS A 258 8.57 -4.67 -0.10
N ILE A 259 9.87 -4.65 0.21
CA ILE A 259 10.71 -3.44 0.12
C ILE A 259 10.86 -2.98 -1.34
N GLN A 260 11.04 -3.90 -2.29
CA GLN A 260 11.07 -3.58 -3.71
C GLN A 260 9.77 -2.90 -4.14
N THR A 261 8.61 -3.47 -3.80
CA THR A 261 7.30 -2.90 -4.12
C THR A 261 7.15 -1.50 -3.53
N LEU A 262 7.56 -1.31 -2.29
CA LEU A 262 7.51 -0.01 -1.61
C LEU A 262 8.39 1.04 -2.32
N ILE A 263 9.58 0.65 -2.78
CA ILE A 263 10.48 1.54 -3.55
C ILE A 263 9.87 1.85 -4.92
N GLU A 264 9.32 0.87 -5.61
CA GLU A 264 8.68 1.04 -6.91
C GLU A 264 7.46 1.97 -6.84
N VAL A 265 6.59 1.80 -5.85
CA VAL A 265 5.35 2.57 -5.72
C VAL A 265 5.61 3.98 -5.20
N PHE A 266 6.47 4.16 -4.19
CA PHE A 266 6.55 5.42 -3.45
C PHE A 266 7.84 6.23 -3.64
N VAL A 267 8.94 5.57 -4.00
CA VAL A 267 10.26 6.20 -4.12
C VAL A 267 10.57 6.56 -5.56
N LYS A 268 10.55 5.59 -6.49
CA LYS A 268 10.89 5.86 -7.91
C LYS A 268 10.02 6.96 -8.54
N PRO A 269 8.68 7.01 -8.35
CA PRO A 269 7.86 8.04 -8.96
C PRO A 269 8.13 9.42 -8.36
N TRP A 270 8.41 9.47 -7.06
CA TRP A 270 8.82 10.68 -6.36
C TRP A 270 10.20 11.19 -6.85
N MET A 271 11.15 10.28 -7.06
CA MET A 271 12.46 10.62 -7.63
C MET A 271 12.32 11.13 -9.07
N ARG A 272 11.48 10.53 -9.93
CA ARG A 272 11.24 10.98 -11.31
C ARG A 272 10.75 12.43 -11.36
N LYS A 273 9.84 12.82 -10.47
CA LYS A 273 9.39 14.22 -10.32
C LYS A 273 10.52 15.19 -9.93
N ARG A 274 11.66 14.68 -9.45
CA ARG A 274 12.84 15.43 -9.01
C ARG A 274 14.05 15.19 -9.92
N GLN A 275 13.83 14.99 -11.22
CA GLN A 275 14.89 14.75 -12.19
C GLN A 275 15.66 13.43 -11.97
N GLY A 276 15.04 12.47 -11.29
CA GLY A 276 15.51 11.09 -11.18
C GLY A 276 16.65 10.85 -10.19
N MET A 277 16.97 11.80 -9.30
CA MET A 277 18.11 11.73 -8.37
C MET A 277 17.69 11.97 -6.92
N ALA A 278 18.27 11.21 -5.99
CA ALA A 278 18.09 11.40 -4.55
C ALA A 278 19.35 10.99 -3.77
N SER A 279 19.58 11.66 -2.64
CA SER A 279 20.61 11.26 -1.68
C SER A 279 20.07 10.18 -0.74
N THR A 280 20.94 9.40 -0.10
CA THR A 280 20.58 8.42 0.93
C THR A 280 19.65 9.00 1.98
N ARG A 281 19.96 10.20 2.48
CA ARG A 281 19.18 10.88 3.51
C ARG A 281 17.76 11.20 3.04
N GLU A 282 17.62 11.75 1.83
CA GLU A 282 16.30 12.06 1.29
C GLU A 282 15.45 10.81 1.02
N LEU A 283 16.09 9.69 0.67
CA LEU A 283 15.39 8.41 0.49
C LEU A 283 14.80 7.91 1.81
N TYR A 284 15.59 7.91 2.90
CA TYR A 284 15.09 7.56 4.23
C TYR A 284 13.99 8.52 4.69
N GLU A 285 14.19 9.83 4.53
CA GLU A 285 13.18 10.85 4.87
C GLU A 285 11.89 10.67 4.05
N ARG A 286 12.00 10.24 2.79
CA ARG A 286 10.84 9.91 1.96
C ARG A 286 10.10 8.70 2.50
N LEU A 287 10.80 7.64 2.91
CA LEU A 287 10.17 6.46 3.52
C LEU A 287 9.49 6.80 4.84
N GLU A 288 10.12 7.61 5.69
CA GLU A 288 9.53 8.10 6.94
C GLU A 288 8.25 8.90 6.69
N ARG A 289 8.22 9.77 5.67
CA ARG A 289 7.02 10.54 5.28
C ARG A 289 5.87 9.72 4.70
N VAL A 290 6.19 8.60 4.06
CA VAL A 290 5.20 7.69 3.48
C VAL A 290 4.71 6.67 4.51
N SER A 291 5.45 6.49 5.59
CA SER A 291 5.03 5.65 6.71
C SER A 291 3.74 6.17 7.33
N ARG A 292 2.86 5.24 7.72
CA ARG A 292 1.74 5.55 8.61
C ARG A 292 2.25 6.03 9.98
N ASP A 293 3.32 5.40 10.47
CA ASP A 293 3.99 5.73 11.73
C ASP A 293 5.45 6.15 11.46
N ALA A 294 5.70 7.46 11.37
CA ALA A 294 7.04 7.98 11.07
C ALA A 294 8.09 7.56 12.12
N GLY A 295 7.70 7.50 13.40
CA GLY A 295 8.60 7.14 14.50
C GLY A 295 9.16 5.71 14.41
N ARG A 296 8.39 4.77 13.84
CA ARG A 296 8.79 3.35 13.72
C ARG A 296 9.45 3.00 12.39
N ALA A 297 9.31 3.84 11.37
CA ALA A 297 9.84 3.55 10.03
C ALA A 297 11.36 3.33 10.06
N ARG A 298 12.11 4.20 10.76
CA ARG A 298 13.56 4.10 10.83
C ARG A 298 14.04 2.88 11.61
N SER A 299 13.40 2.60 12.75
CA SER A 299 13.66 1.39 13.54
C SER A 299 13.41 0.12 12.73
N THR A 300 12.30 0.07 12.00
CA THR A 300 11.96 -1.05 11.12
C THR A 300 12.97 -1.22 9.99
N LEU A 301 13.40 -0.12 9.37
CA LEU A 301 14.42 -0.18 8.31
C LEU A 301 15.76 -0.68 8.84
N ASN A 302 16.17 -0.27 10.04
CA ASN A 302 17.39 -0.79 10.68
C ASN A 302 17.31 -2.30 10.92
N TYR A 303 16.17 -2.77 11.45
CA TYR A 303 15.90 -4.21 11.61
C TYR A 303 16.00 -4.95 10.26
N VAL A 304 15.32 -4.43 9.23
CA VAL A 304 15.34 -5.06 7.89
C VAL A 304 16.74 -5.08 7.30
N MET A 305 17.50 -3.99 7.47
CA MET A 305 18.88 -3.88 6.97
C MET A 305 19.81 -4.91 7.61
N GLU A 306 19.77 -5.03 8.94
CA GLU A 306 20.63 -5.95 9.66
C GLU A 306 20.29 -7.41 9.33
N VAL A 307 19.01 -7.77 9.35
CA VAL A 307 18.57 -9.17 9.20
C VAL A 307 18.59 -9.64 7.75
N PHE A 308 18.13 -8.83 6.79
CA PHE A 308 17.88 -9.30 5.41
C PHE A 308 18.85 -8.73 4.37
N TYR A 309 19.59 -7.68 4.72
CA TYR A 309 20.53 -7.01 3.83
C TYR A 309 21.98 -6.97 4.37
N GLN A 310 22.28 -7.68 5.47
CA GLN A 310 23.65 -7.77 6.02
C GLN A 310 24.26 -6.39 6.31
N GLY A 311 23.44 -5.44 6.75
CA GLY A 311 23.84 -4.05 7.00
C GLY A 311 23.91 -3.17 5.75
N GLU A 312 23.69 -3.70 4.56
CA GLU A 312 23.60 -2.89 3.35
C GLU A 312 22.26 -2.15 3.24
N SER A 313 22.30 -0.99 2.59
CA SER A 313 21.09 -0.21 2.31
C SER A 313 20.17 -0.94 1.32
N PRO A 314 18.85 -1.02 1.59
CA PRO A 314 17.89 -1.65 0.68
C PRO A 314 17.81 -0.95 -0.68
N PHE A 315 18.25 0.32 -0.75
CA PHE A 315 18.25 1.09 -1.98
C PHE A 315 19.28 0.59 -3.00
N LYS A 316 20.42 0.03 -2.56
CA LYS A 316 21.48 -0.44 -3.47
C LYS A 316 21.02 -1.55 -4.43
N LYS A 317 20.05 -2.36 -3.99
CA LYS A 317 19.50 -3.47 -4.79
C LYS A 317 18.37 -3.04 -5.71
N ASN A 318 17.65 -1.97 -5.36
CA ASN A 318 16.42 -1.56 -6.03
C ASN A 318 16.57 -0.28 -6.87
N VAL A 319 17.64 0.49 -6.63
CA VAL A 319 17.93 1.79 -7.24
C VAL A 319 19.42 1.82 -7.59
N THR A 320 19.80 2.49 -8.68
CA THR A 320 21.21 2.49 -9.12
C THR A 320 22.01 3.53 -8.33
N GLU A 321 23.08 3.12 -7.64
CA GLU A 321 24.03 4.03 -7.02
C GLU A 321 25.06 4.53 -8.06
N VAL A 322 25.22 5.85 -8.19
CA VAL A 322 26.13 6.47 -9.17
C VAL A 322 27.43 6.99 -8.55
N GLU A 323 27.34 7.51 -7.33
CA GLU A 323 28.43 7.97 -6.47
C GLU A 323 28.03 7.65 -5.01
N PRO A 324 28.98 7.58 -4.05
CA PRO A 324 28.66 7.20 -2.68
C PRO A 324 27.52 8.01 -2.07
N GLY A 325 26.40 7.35 -1.79
CA GLY A 325 25.21 7.95 -1.20
C GLY A 325 24.33 8.76 -2.17
N ILE A 326 24.55 8.67 -3.48
CA ILE A 326 23.71 9.26 -4.53
C ILE A 326 23.10 8.15 -5.36
N PHE A 327 21.77 8.13 -5.40
CA PHE A 327 20.97 7.13 -6.08
C PHE A 327 20.18 7.76 -7.23
N VAL A 328 20.01 6.99 -8.30
CA VAL A 328 19.25 7.38 -9.48
C VAL A 328 18.23 6.32 -9.87
N VAL A 329 17.08 6.77 -10.37
CA VAL A 329 15.90 5.92 -10.62
C VAL A 329 16.21 4.76 -11.57
N ASP A 330 16.93 5.04 -12.64
CA ASP A 330 17.18 4.10 -13.72
C ASP A 330 18.57 4.27 -14.34
N ARG A 331 18.93 3.32 -15.20
CA ARG A 331 20.20 3.30 -15.91
C ARG A 331 20.37 4.49 -16.87
N TYR A 332 19.28 5.03 -17.42
CA TYR A 332 19.33 6.16 -18.35
C TYR A 332 19.77 7.43 -17.62
N VAL A 333 19.16 7.72 -16.46
CA VAL A 333 19.57 8.81 -15.57
C VAL A 333 21.00 8.61 -15.07
N ALA A 334 21.41 7.37 -14.79
CA ALA A 334 22.79 7.05 -14.41
C ALA A 334 23.81 7.44 -15.50
N LEU A 335 23.49 7.13 -16.77
CA LEU A 335 24.34 7.49 -17.90
C LEU A 335 24.36 9.01 -18.11
N ALA A 336 23.20 9.66 -18.06
CA ALA A 336 23.10 11.12 -18.16
C ALA A 336 23.92 11.81 -17.06
N TYR A 337 23.83 11.33 -15.81
CA TYR A 337 24.61 11.82 -14.67
C TYR A 337 26.11 11.74 -14.95
N ARG A 338 26.60 10.56 -15.37
CA ARG A 338 28.02 10.36 -15.67
C ARG A 338 28.52 11.22 -16.81
N ARG A 339 27.70 11.42 -17.85
CA ARG A 339 28.05 12.29 -19.00
C ARG A 339 28.21 13.75 -18.56
N VAL A 340 27.24 14.28 -17.82
CA VAL A 340 27.31 15.64 -17.24
C VAL A 340 28.52 15.77 -16.33
N LEU A 341 28.77 14.78 -15.47
CA LEU A 341 29.91 14.80 -14.54
C LEU A 341 31.25 14.82 -15.28
N ASN A 342 31.41 13.98 -16.31
CA ASN A 342 32.64 13.90 -17.10
C ASN A 342 32.88 15.18 -17.89
N CYS A 343 31.83 15.75 -18.50
CA CYS A 343 31.90 17.04 -19.18
C CYS A 343 32.25 18.17 -18.19
N ALA A 344 31.60 18.23 -17.03
CA ALA A 344 31.91 19.23 -16.01
C ALA A 344 33.38 19.17 -15.55
N LYS A 345 33.95 17.98 -15.41
CA LYS A 345 35.34 17.77 -14.97
C LYS A 345 36.38 18.32 -15.94
N THR A 346 36.11 18.38 -17.26
CA THR A 346 37.08 18.89 -18.25
C THR A 346 37.35 20.39 -18.11
N TYR A 347 36.40 21.16 -17.56
CA TYR A 347 36.55 22.60 -17.33
C TYR A 347 37.49 22.92 -16.15
N PHE A 348 37.73 21.98 -15.24
CA PHE A 348 38.60 22.18 -14.07
C PHE A 348 39.97 21.52 -14.30
N TYR A 349 40.80 22.17 -15.12
CA TYR A 349 42.13 21.69 -15.52
C TYR A 349 43.26 22.13 -14.57
N LYS A 350 43.01 23.06 -13.64
CA LYS A 350 43.93 23.50 -12.59
C LYS A 350 43.20 23.73 -11.27
N ASP A 351 43.93 23.62 -10.18
CA ASP A 351 43.46 23.95 -8.84
C ASP A 351 43.10 25.43 -8.73
N GLY A 352 42.07 25.73 -7.94
CA GLY A 352 41.60 27.10 -7.70
C GLY A 352 40.65 27.66 -8.74
N ILE A 353 40.45 26.99 -9.89
CA ILE A 353 39.44 27.40 -10.88
C ILE A 353 38.04 27.36 -10.26
N SER A 354 37.28 28.44 -10.45
CA SER A 354 35.88 28.51 -10.05
C SER A 354 35.05 29.18 -11.14
N TYR A 355 33.90 28.59 -11.44
CA TYR A 355 32.93 29.13 -12.37
C TYR A 355 31.67 29.54 -11.64
N SER A 356 30.93 30.53 -12.14
CA SER A 356 29.55 30.67 -11.68
C SER A 356 28.73 29.46 -12.15
N LEU A 357 27.75 29.05 -11.36
CA LEU A 357 26.91 27.89 -11.64
C LEU A 357 26.17 28.03 -12.97
N ALA A 358 25.66 29.23 -13.27
CA ALA A 358 24.94 29.52 -14.52
C ALA A 358 25.87 29.49 -15.74
N GLU A 359 27.09 30.02 -15.63
CA GLU A 359 28.07 29.95 -16.72
C GLU A 359 28.45 28.50 -17.01
N LEU A 360 28.78 27.72 -15.97
CA LEU A 360 29.17 26.33 -16.10
C LEU A 360 28.04 25.47 -16.69
N GLU A 361 26.80 25.68 -16.23
CA GLU A 361 25.62 25.05 -16.82
C GLU A 361 25.51 25.35 -18.32
N SER A 362 25.69 26.62 -18.73
CA SER A 362 25.62 27.01 -20.13
C SER A 362 26.73 26.38 -20.99
N TYR A 363 27.92 26.16 -20.43
CA TYR A 363 29.03 25.52 -21.13
C TYR A 363 28.76 24.03 -21.34
N ILE A 364 28.37 23.33 -20.26
CA ILE A 364 28.03 21.91 -20.32
C ILE A 364 26.85 21.68 -21.27
N ALA A 365 25.78 22.49 -21.17
CA ALA A 365 24.63 22.37 -22.04
C ALA A 365 25.00 22.54 -23.52
N ARG A 366 25.85 23.51 -23.85
CA ARG A 366 26.35 23.72 -25.23
C ARG A 366 27.21 22.56 -25.73
N GLU A 367 28.09 22.03 -24.89
CA GLU A 367 28.96 20.92 -25.28
C GLU A 367 28.19 19.61 -25.48
N CYS A 368 27.22 19.31 -24.60
CA CYS A 368 26.34 18.16 -24.74
C CYS A 368 25.40 18.32 -25.95
N ALA A 369 24.88 19.52 -26.22
CA ALA A 369 24.07 19.78 -27.40
C ALA A 369 24.83 19.51 -28.71
N ARG A 370 26.15 19.78 -28.77
CA ARG A 370 26.99 19.42 -29.93
C ARG A 370 27.03 17.92 -30.20
N LYS A 371 26.79 17.09 -29.18
CA LYS A 371 26.71 15.63 -29.27
C LYS A 371 25.27 15.13 -29.44
N TRP A 372 24.32 16.03 -29.72
CA TRP A 372 22.89 15.74 -29.79
C TRP A 372 22.29 15.19 -28.48
N GLU A 373 22.86 15.61 -27.35
CA GLU A 373 22.38 15.25 -26.02
C GLU A 373 21.68 16.44 -25.36
N GLY A 374 20.38 16.28 -25.11
CA GLY A 374 19.59 17.22 -24.33
C GLY A 374 19.28 16.68 -22.94
N PHE A 375 19.19 17.57 -21.96
CA PHE A 375 18.77 17.24 -20.60
C PHE A 375 17.56 18.07 -20.18
N PRO A 376 16.70 17.53 -19.28
CA PRO A 376 15.62 18.31 -18.69
C PRO A 376 16.15 19.57 -17.98
N GLU A 377 15.33 20.61 -17.93
CA GLU A 377 15.67 21.86 -17.27
C GLU A 377 16.06 21.64 -15.80
N GLY A 378 17.19 22.23 -15.40
CA GLY A 378 17.74 22.09 -14.05
C GLY A 378 18.41 20.75 -13.73
N PHE A 379 18.44 19.78 -14.67
CA PHE A 379 19.13 18.50 -14.46
C PHE A 379 20.63 18.70 -14.20
N ILE A 380 21.31 19.47 -15.07
CA ILE A 380 22.75 19.75 -14.95
C ILE A 380 23.07 20.40 -13.60
N VAL A 381 22.26 21.37 -13.19
CA VAL A 381 22.40 22.05 -11.89
C VAL A 381 22.28 21.07 -10.73
N GLN A 382 21.32 20.15 -10.78
CA GLN A 382 21.14 19.12 -9.75
C GLN A 382 22.35 18.18 -9.66
N VAL A 383 22.90 17.75 -10.80
CA VAL A 383 24.12 16.92 -10.84
C VAL A 383 25.28 17.65 -10.16
N LEU A 384 25.54 18.91 -10.54
CA LEU A 384 26.63 19.71 -9.99
C LEU A 384 26.47 20.00 -8.49
N ARG A 385 25.25 20.20 -8.01
CA ARG A 385 24.98 20.47 -6.59
C ARG A 385 25.10 19.24 -5.70
N ARG A 386 24.72 18.08 -6.23
CA ARG A 386 24.64 16.83 -5.46
C ARG A 386 25.95 16.05 -5.48
N SER A 387 26.70 16.12 -6.58
CA SER A 387 27.93 15.33 -6.71
C SER A 387 28.97 15.72 -5.65
N PRO A 388 29.59 14.74 -4.96
CA PRO A 388 30.72 14.98 -4.07
C PRO A 388 31.96 15.54 -4.81
N SER A 389 32.03 15.40 -6.14
CA SER A 389 33.14 15.93 -6.95
C SER A 389 33.18 17.46 -6.97
N PHE A 390 32.08 18.13 -6.62
CA PHE A 390 31.94 19.58 -6.72
C PHE A 390 31.45 20.19 -5.41
N ARG A 391 31.91 21.41 -5.14
CA ARG A 391 31.45 22.23 -4.02
C ARG A 391 30.80 23.50 -4.57
N VAL A 392 29.51 23.65 -4.33
CA VAL A 392 28.74 24.84 -4.69
C VAL A 392 28.63 25.75 -3.46
N ARG A 393 29.12 26.99 -3.55
CA ARG A 393 29.05 27.98 -2.46
C ARG A 393 28.53 29.31 -2.98
N LYS A 394 27.82 30.05 -2.13
CA LYS A 394 27.46 31.44 -2.41
C LYS A 394 28.69 32.32 -2.18
N ALA A 395 29.09 33.07 -3.19
CA ALA A 395 30.17 34.05 -3.08
C ALA A 395 29.65 35.36 -2.46
N GLU A 396 30.56 36.27 -2.11
CA GLU A 396 30.27 37.57 -1.49
C GLU A 396 29.34 38.44 -2.36
N ASN A 397 29.45 38.30 -3.67
CA ASN A 397 28.57 38.94 -4.66
C ASN A 397 27.17 38.29 -4.78
N GLY A 398 26.85 37.31 -3.94
CA GLY A 398 25.58 36.59 -3.93
C GLY A 398 25.42 35.51 -4.99
N LYS A 399 26.37 35.38 -5.94
CA LYS A 399 26.32 34.36 -7.01
C LYS A 399 26.77 32.99 -6.48
N LEU A 400 26.16 31.92 -7.00
CA LEU A 400 26.59 30.56 -6.72
C LEU A 400 27.81 30.22 -7.57
N MET A 401 28.91 29.87 -6.91
CA MET A 401 30.17 29.47 -7.53
C MET A 401 30.40 27.98 -7.33
N VAL A 402 30.92 27.32 -8.37
CA VAL A 402 31.26 25.90 -8.38
C VAL A 402 32.77 25.76 -8.40
N ARG A 403 33.30 24.96 -7.47
CA ARG A 403 34.71 24.53 -7.43
C ARG A 403 34.78 23.02 -7.43
N ARG A 404 35.77 22.45 -8.12
CA ARG A 404 36.05 21.02 -8.04
C ARG A 404 36.74 20.69 -6.71
N LEU A 405 36.34 19.58 -6.11
CA LEU A 405 37.07 18.95 -5.01
C LEU A 405 37.99 17.89 -5.61
N TRP A 406 39.28 17.99 -5.31
CA TRP A 406 40.22 16.92 -5.58
C TRP A 406 40.08 15.94 -4.42
N VAL A 407 39.41 14.83 -4.69
CA VAL A 407 39.30 13.69 -3.77
C VAL A 407 40.39 12.71 -4.13
#